data_AF-A0A224YBS2-F1
#
_entry.id   AF-A0A224YBS2-F1
#
_cell.length_a   1.000
_cell.length_b   1.000
_cell.length_c   1.000
_cell.angle_alpha   90.00
_cell.angle_beta   90.00
_cell.angle_gamma   90.00
#
_symmetry.space_group_name_H-M   'P 1'
#
loop_
_entity.id
_entity.type
_entity.pdbx_description
1 polymer ?
#
loop_
_entity_poly.entity_id
_entity_poly.type
_entity_poly.pdbx_seq_one_letter_code
_entity_poly.pdbx_strand_id
1 'polypeptide(L)'
;MSCVKATIRRIYDDVFNSTTTFKYSQADWHSVHATVFPTKKYGYVLTKNGILNTEQGTGATTYYALAFSNYRSCSIYYGPNGAYSPALDSGNYELWVTRDKVNSVPRCCDFMFKYLTLGQVIRDVYTSDCDSGHAGKGWTTTSTEKNVDENVGIKG
;
A
#
# COMPACT_ATOMS: atom_id res chain seq x y z
N MET A 1 -1.02 13.87 8.91
CA MET A 1 -0.16 12.93 8.16
C MET A 1 -0.46 11.53 8.65
N SER A 2 -0.70 10.57 7.74
CA SER A 2 -1.33 9.28 8.10
C SER A 2 -0.37 8.11 8.22
N CYS A 3 0.88 8.22 7.78
CA CYS A 3 1.95 7.23 7.96
C CYS A 3 1.59 5.78 7.62
N VAL A 4 0.83 5.58 6.54
CA VAL A 4 0.40 4.25 6.13
C VAL A 4 1.58 3.46 5.55
N LYS A 5 1.77 2.25 6.05
CA LYS A 5 2.73 1.26 5.55
C LYS A 5 2.12 -0.14 5.63
N ALA A 6 2.54 -1.06 4.76
CA ALA A 6 2.03 -2.42 4.75
C ALA A 6 3.17 -3.44 4.66
N THR A 7 3.08 -4.50 5.46
CA THR A 7 3.94 -5.67 5.31
C THR A 7 3.12 -6.83 4.74
N ILE A 8 3.66 -7.48 3.73
CA ILE A 8 3.00 -8.57 3.02
C ILE A 8 3.77 -9.86 3.25
N ARG A 9 3.05 -10.91 3.63
CA ARG A 9 3.59 -12.27 3.74
C ARG A 9 2.76 -13.22 2.90
N ARG A 10 3.41 -13.98 2.01
CA ARG A 10 2.71 -15.04 1.26
C ARG A 10 2.24 -16.13 2.21
N ILE A 11 1.00 -16.59 2.01
CA ILE A 11 0.43 -17.72 2.75
C ILE A 11 0.55 -18.99 1.91
N TYR A 12 -0.13 -19.01 0.75
CA TYR A 12 -0.12 -20.10 -0.23
C TYR A 12 -0.41 -19.52 -1.61
N ASP A 13 0.07 -20.16 -2.68
CA ASP A 13 -0.07 -19.70 -4.06
C ASP A 13 0.22 -18.20 -4.22
N ASP A 14 -0.76 -17.44 -4.71
CA ASP A 14 -0.73 -15.98 -4.81
C ASP A 14 -1.56 -15.30 -3.71
N VAL A 15 -1.91 -15.99 -2.63
CA VAL A 15 -2.67 -15.40 -1.50
C VAL A 15 -1.70 -14.89 -0.45
N PHE A 16 -1.96 -13.68 0.04
CA PHE A 16 -1.09 -13.00 1.00
C PHE A 16 -1.83 -12.59 2.27
N ASN A 17 -1.10 -12.54 3.38
CA ASN A 17 -1.48 -11.79 4.56
C ASN A 17 -0.84 -10.41 4.47
N SER A 18 -1.66 -9.37 4.64
CA SER A 18 -1.22 -7.99 4.79
C SER A 18 -1.39 -7.55 6.24
N THR A 19 -0.39 -6.86 6.77
CA THR A 19 -0.53 -6.06 7.98
C THR A 19 -0.29 -4.61 7.60
N THR A 20 -1.34 -3.81 7.65
CA THR A 20 -1.29 -2.38 7.36
C THR A 20 -1.26 -1.61 8.66
N THR A 21 -0.26 -0.76 8.83
CA THR A 21 -0.12 0.09 10.02
C THR A 21 -0.14 1.56 9.62
N PHE A 22 -0.82 2.38 10.41
CA PHE A 22 -1.06 3.78 10.07
C PHE A 22 -1.48 4.60 11.31
N LYS A 23 -1.58 5.92 11.14
CA LYS A 23 -2.00 6.89 12.15
C LYS A 23 -3.26 7.63 11.69
N TYR A 24 -4.31 7.66 12.52
CA TYR A 24 -5.44 8.59 12.31
C TYR A 24 -5.12 10.00 12.79
N SER A 25 -4.32 10.10 13.86
CA SER A 25 -3.87 11.36 14.47
C SER A 25 -2.41 11.21 14.93
N GLN A 26 -1.78 12.29 15.44
CA GLN A 26 -0.38 12.22 15.85
C GLN A 26 -0.10 11.21 16.99
N ALA A 27 -1.13 10.82 17.75
CA ALA A 27 -0.97 10.08 19.00
C ALA A 27 -0.81 8.55 18.81
N ASP A 28 -1.69 7.91 18.05
CA ASP A 28 -1.82 6.45 18.11
C ASP A 28 -1.60 5.76 16.76
N TRP A 29 -0.86 4.65 16.82
CA TRP A 29 -0.70 3.72 15.72
C TRP A 29 -1.82 2.69 15.75
N HIS A 30 -2.36 2.42 14.58
CA HIS A 30 -3.37 1.40 14.35
C HIS A 30 -2.81 0.36 13.40
N SER A 31 -3.28 -0.88 13.56
CA SER A 31 -2.92 -2.01 12.71
C SER A 31 -4.19 -2.71 12.26
N VAL A 32 -4.25 -3.01 10.96
CA VAL A 32 -5.31 -3.81 10.36
C VAL A 32 -4.65 -5.00 9.67
N HIS A 33 -5.22 -6.18 9.87
CA HIS A 33 -4.79 -7.40 9.21
C HIS A 33 -5.79 -7.77 8.13
N ALA A 34 -5.31 -8.17 6.96
CA ALA A 34 -6.16 -8.53 5.84
C ALA A 34 -5.59 -9.73 5.09
N THR A 35 -6.49 -10.55 4.54
CA THR A 35 -6.13 -11.54 3.53
C THR A 35 -6.30 -10.91 2.15
N VAL A 36 -5.27 -11.00 1.32
CA VAL A 36 -5.19 -10.36 0.01
C VAL A 36 -5.25 -11.41 -1.08
N PHE A 37 -6.24 -11.27 -1.97
CA PHE A 37 -6.49 -12.17 -3.09
C PHE A 37 -6.25 -11.44 -4.41
N PRO A 38 -5.38 -11.94 -5.29
CA PRO A 38 -5.26 -11.42 -6.63
C PRO A 38 -6.54 -11.67 -7.44
N THR A 39 -7.03 -10.63 -8.11
CA THR A 39 -8.28 -10.65 -8.87
C THR A 39 -8.10 -10.15 -10.30
N LYS A 40 -9.12 -10.41 -11.13
CA LYS A 40 -9.24 -9.85 -12.48
C LYS A 40 -10.30 -8.75 -12.47
N LYS A 41 -10.01 -7.61 -13.09
CA LYS A 41 -10.87 -6.42 -13.12
C LYS A 41 -10.88 -5.79 -14.51
N TYR A 42 -11.94 -5.01 -14.79
CA TYR A 42 -12.11 -4.27 -16.04
C TYR A 42 -11.95 -5.14 -17.30
N GLY A 43 -12.56 -6.33 -17.28
CA GLY A 43 -12.59 -7.23 -18.44
C GLY A 43 -11.30 -8.02 -18.69
N TYR A 44 -10.31 -7.99 -17.79
CA TYR A 44 -9.12 -8.83 -17.91
C TYR A 44 -9.50 -10.32 -17.81
N VAL A 45 -9.16 -11.10 -18.83
CA VAL A 45 -9.53 -12.53 -18.90
C VAL A 45 -8.38 -13.44 -18.46
N LEU A 46 -7.15 -13.15 -18.89
CA LEU A 46 -6.01 -14.05 -18.66
C LEU A 46 -5.19 -13.64 -17.43
N THR A 47 -4.93 -12.35 -17.28
CA THR A 47 -4.00 -11.82 -16.28
C THR A 47 -4.74 -11.21 -15.10
N LYS A 48 -4.32 -11.55 -13.87
CA LYS A 48 -4.79 -10.88 -12.65
C LYS A 48 -4.18 -9.47 -12.62
N ASN A 49 -5.03 -8.45 -12.54
CA ASN A 49 -4.65 -7.04 -12.57
C ASN A 49 -5.26 -6.26 -11.40
N GLY A 50 -5.54 -6.93 -10.29
CA GLY A 50 -6.09 -6.29 -9.11
C GLY A 50 -5.93 -7.15 -7.87
N ILE A 51 -6.33 -6.58 -6.74
CA ILE A 51 -6.34 -7.23 -5.45
C ILE A 51 -7.69 -7.01 -4.76
N LEU A 52 -8.11 -8.01 -4.01
CA LEU A 52 -9.20 -7.95 -3.06
C LEU A 52 -8.58 -8.09 -1.67
N ASN A 53 -8.69 -7.05 -0.86
CA ASN A 53 -8.33 -7.08 0.55
C ASN A 53 -9.58 -7.44 1.36
N THR A 54 -9.50 -8.49 2.16
CA THR A 54 -10.53 -8.88 3.12
C THR A 54 -9.99 -8.70 4.53
N GLU A 55 -10.49 -7.72 5.27
CA GLU A 55 -10.09 -7.45 6.64
C GLU A 55 -10.42 -8.63 7.56
N GLN A 56 -9.43 -9.06 8.33
CA GLN A 56 -9.56 -10.12 9.32
C GLN A 56 -10.28 -9.56 10.55
N GLY A 57 -11.36 -10.24 10.97
CA GLY A 57 -12.19 -9.82 12.10
C GLY A 57 -13.51 -9.19 11.66
N THR A 58 -13.49 -8.21 10.76
CA THR A 58 -14.72 -7.55 10.25
C THR A 58 -15.29 -8.24 9.02
N GLY A 59 -14.45 -8.88 8.20
CA GLY A 59 -14.84 -9.41 6.89
C GLY A 59 -15.08 -8.33 5.84
N ALA A 60 -14.83 -7.05 6.16
CA ALA A 60 -14.96 -5.95 5.21
C ALA A 60 -14.03 -6.16 4.01
N THR A 61 -14.51 -5.84 2.82
CA THR A 61 -13.76 -6.04 1.58
C THR A 61 -13.49 -4.73 0.85
N THR A 62 -12.29 -4.61 0.28
CA THR A 62 -11.91 -3.48 -0.58
C THR A 62 -11.14 -3.98 -1.78
N TYR A 63 -11.49 -3.47 -2.96
CA TYR A 63 -10.90 -3.88 -4.22
C TYR A 63 -10.03 -2.79 -4.81
N TYR A 64 -8.86 -3.16 -5.31
CA TYR A 64 -7.99 -2.27 -6.05
C TYR A 64 -7.60 -2.91 -7.38
N ALA A 65 -7.56 -2.12 -8.44
CA ALA A 65 -6.98 -2.50 -9.71
C ALA A 65 -5.55 -1.97 -9.82
N LEU A 66 -4.63 -2.77 -10.34
CA LEU A 66 -3.27 -2.36 -10.65
C LEU A 66 -3.28 -1.53 -11.92
N ALA A 67 -3.04 -0.23 -11.80
CA ALA A 67 -2.95 0.70 -12.92
C ALA A 67 -1.56 0.67 -13.57
N PHE A 68 -0.50 0.56 -12.76
CA PHE A 68 0.88 0.47 -13.23
C PHE A 68 1.78 -0.21 -12.19
N SER A 69 2.83 -0.90 -12.61
CA SER A 69 3.88 -1.36 -11.72
C SER A 69 5.20 -1.44 -12.48
N ASN A 70 6.31 -1.17 -11.79
CA ASN A 70 7.63 -1.50 -12.31
C ASN A 70 8.09 -2.92 -11.91
N TYR A 71 7.22 -3.68 -11.23
CA TYR A 71 7.44 -5.04 -10.73
C TYR A 71 8.60 -5.23 -9.74
N ARG A 72 9.20 -4.14 -9.25
CA ARG A 72 10.37 -4.20 -8.37
C ARG A 72 10.19 -3.39 -7.10
N SER A 73 9.75 -2.15 -7.23
CA SER A 73 9.82 -1.19 -6.14
C SER A 73 8.71 -0.14 -6.14
N CYS A 74 7.78 -0.23 -7.09
CA CYS A 74 6.59 0.62 -7.10
C CYS A 74 5.39 -0.06 -7.75
N SER A 75 4.20 0.31 -7.29
CA SER A 75 2.93 -0.05 -7.88
C SER A 75 1.95 1.10 -7.70
N ILE A 76 1.11 1.35 -8.69
CA ILE A 76 0.01 2.31 -8.65
C ILE A 76 -1.28 1.52 -8.71
N TYR A 77 -2.11 1.70 -7.69
CA TYR A 77 -3.41 1.08 -7.59
C TYR A 77 -4.52 2.11 -7.79
N TYR A 78 -5.63 1.70 -8.36
CA TYR A 78 -6.86 2.47 -8.47
C TYR A 78 -7.97 1.72 -7.75
N GLY A 79 -8.66 2.37 -6.83
CA GLY A 79 -9.71 1.73 -6.05
C GLY A 79 -10.68 2.74 -5.45
N PRO A 80 -11.78 2.24 -4.86
CA PRO A 80 -12.60 3.10 -4.02
C PRO A 80 -11.73 3.58 -2.87
N ASN A 81 -12.02 4.79 -2.40
CA ASN A 81 -11.51 5.28 -1.14
C ASN A 81 -11.82 4.24 -0.06
N GLY A 82 -10.78 3.66 0.53
CA GLY A 82 -10.96 2.72 1.65
C GLY A 82 -11.75 3.40 2.78
N ALA A 83 -12.26 2.62 3.73
CA ALA A 83 -13.06 3.13 4.87
C ALA A 83 -12.39 4.26 5.68
N TYR A 84 -11.08 4.46 5.48
CA TYR A 84 -10.23 5.43 6.16
C TYR A 84 -9.67 6.51 5.23
N SER A 85 -10.14 6.57 4.00
CA SER A 85 -9.79 7.63 3.05
C SER A 85 -10.72 8.84 3.22
N PRO A 86 -10.19 10.08 3.19
CA PRO A 86 -10.95 11.29 3.51
C PRO A 86 -11.93 11.75 2.42
N ALA A 87 -12.01 11.08 1.27
CA ALA A 87 -12.88 11.48 0.16
C ALA A 87 -13.94 10.41 -0.14
N LEU A 88 -15.19 10.84 -0.33
CA LEU A 88 -16.30 9.98 -0.76
C LEU A 88 -16.42 10.06 -2.30
N ASP A 89 -16.46 8.89 -2.94
CA ASP A 89 -17.16 8.64 -4.21
C ASP A 89 -16.49 8.92 -5.58
N SER A 90 -15.21 9.26 -5.66
CA SER A 90 -14.42 9.04 -6.88
C SER A 90 -13.26 8.12 -6.58
N GLY A 91 -13.11 7.02 -7.32
CA GLY A 91 -11.95 6.15 -7.16
C GLY A 91 -10.66 6.96 -7.26
N ASN A 92 -9.69 6.64 -6.42
CA ASN A 92 -8.44 7.39 -6.31
C ASN A 92 -7.25 6.50 -6.64
N TYR A 93 -6.17 7.15 -7.07
CA TYR A 93 -4.90 6.48 -7.31
C TYR A 93 -4.03 6.51 -6.06
N GLU A 94 -3.42 5.37 -5.76
CA GLU A 94 -2.43 5.25 -4.70
C GLU A 94 -1.12 4.75 -5.29
N LEU A 95 -0.05 5.53 -5.15
CA LEU A 95 1.31 5.11 -5.46
C LEU A 95 1.93 4.48 -4.22
N TRP A 96 2.22 3.19 -4.30
CA TRP A 96 2.96 2.41 -3.31
C TRP A 96 4.40 2.22 -3.76
N VAL A 97 5.36 2.41 -2.87
CA VAL A 97 6.79 2.11 -3.12
C VAL A 97 7.37 1.16 -2.07
N THR A 98 8.56 0.61 -2.29
CA THR A 98 9.31 -0.12 -1.26
C THR A 98 10.02 0.85 -0.32
N ARG A 99 10.36 0.39 0.89
CA ARG A 99 10.98 1.22 1.93
C ARG A 99 12.24 1.97 1.51
N ASP A 100 13.09 1.32 0.73
CA ASP A 100 14.32 1.91 0.21
C ASP A 100 14.08 2.98 -0.87
N LYS A 101 12.84 3.13 -1.37
CA LYS A 101 12.45 4.08 -2.42
C LYS A 101 11.54 5.22 -1.95
N VAL A 102 11.19 5.31 -0.67
CA VAL A 102 10.38 6.41 -0.13
C VAL A 102 10.96 7.78 -0.50
N ASN A 103 12.27 7.95 -0.33
CA ASN A 103 12.96 9.22 -0.63
C ASN A 103 13.44 9.31 -2.09
N SER A 104 13.22 8.28 -2.91
CA SER A 104 13.71 8.19 -4.28
C SER A 104 12.77 7.36 -5.16
N VAL A 105 11.51 7.83 -5.27
CA VAL A 105 10.49 7.18 -6.10
C VAL A 105 11.01 7.01 -7.54
N PRO A 106 10.91 5.80 -8.14
CA PRO A 106 11.40 5.60 -9.49
C PRO A 106 10.67 6.50 -10.50
N ARG A 107 11.43 7.10 -11.44
CA ARG A 107 10.92 8.10 -12.40
C ARG A 107 9.72 7.62 -13.21
N CYS A 108 9.67 6.34 -13.59
CA CYS A 108 8.54 5.78 -14.32
C CYS A 108 7.25 5.80 -13.49
N CYS A 109 7.34 5.53 -12.19
CA CYS A 109 6.18 5.52 -11.29
C CYS A 109 5.72 6.94 -10.98
N ASP A 110 6.67 7.86 -10.75
CA ASP A 110 6.35 9.27 -10.54
C ASP A 110 5.66 9.88 -11.78
N PHE A 111 6.20 9.62 -12.98
CA PHE A 111 5.59 10.05 -14.23
C PHE A 111 4.18 9.48 -14.41
N MET A 112 4.03 8.15 -14.29
CA MET A 112 2.74 7.49 -14.46
C MET A 112 1.72 7.96 -13.42
N PHE A 113 2.12 8.15 -12.17
CA PHE A 113 1.24 8.62 -11.11
C PHE A 113 0.75 10.04 -11.40
N LYS A 114 1.63 10.97 -11.75
CA LYS A 114 1.27 12.34 -12.14
C LYS A 114 0.33 12.37 -13.34
N TYR A 115 0.56 11.51 -14.32
CA TYR A 115 -0.30 11.39 -15.50
C TYR A 115 -1.70 10.88 -15.14
N LEU A 116 -1.79 9.84 -14.30
CA LEU A 116 -3.07 9.25 -13.87
C LEU A 116 -3.88 10.18 -12.95
N THR A 117 -3.20 11.07 -12.22
CA THR A 117 -3.79 12.01 -11.25
C THR A 117 -3.92 13.44 -11.79
N LEU A 118 -3.86 13.64 -13.10
CA LEU A 118 -4.01 14.98 -13.70
C LEU A 118 -5.32 15.65 -13.24
N GLY A 119 -5.20 16.85 -12.67
CA GLY A 119 -6.33 17.61 -12.15
C GLY A 119 -6.83 17.18 -10.77
N GLN A 120 -6.20 16.18 -10.13
CA GLN A 120 -6.52 15.74 -8.78
C GLN A 120 -5.61 16.40 -7.74
N VAL A 121 -6.11 16.58 -6.52
CA VAL A 121 -5.29 17.00 -5.37
C VAL A 121 -4.52 15.79 -4.87
N ILE A 122 -3.20 15.91 -4.82
CA ILE A 122 -2.29 14.88 -4.32
C ILE A 122 -1.76 15.29 -2.94
N ARG A 123 -1.69 14.35 -2.02
CA ARG A 123 -1.11 14.49 -0.69
C ARG A 123 -0.08 13.39 -0.43
N ASP A 124 0.94 13.74 0.35
CA ASP A 124 1.87 12.75 0.88
C ASP A 124 1.22 12.04 2.09
N VAL A 125 1.14 10.72 2.01
CA VAL A 125 0.56 9.89 3.07
C VAL A 125 1.65 9.38 4.02
N TYR A 126 2.83 9.09 3.48
CA TYR A 126 4.01 8.65 4.24
C TYR A 126 5.24 9.50 3.85
N THR A 127 6.01 9.94 4.85
CA THR A 127 7.29 10.64 4.68
C THR A 127 8.31 10.10 5.71
N SER A 128 9.56 10.54 5.65
CA SER A 128 10.62 10.18 6.60
C SER A 128 10.25 10.44 8.07
N ASP A 129 9.35 11.39 8.35
CA ASP A 129 8.93 11.72 9.71
C ASP A 129 8.06 10.62 10.34
N CYS A 130 7.59 9.65 9.55
CA CYS A 130 6.88 8.48 10.09
C CYS A 130 7.80 7.54 10.89
N ASP A 131 9.11 7.58 10.66
CA ASP A 131 10.08 6.68 11.29
C ASP A 131 10.74 7.26 12.55
N SER A 132 10.62 8.58 12.79
CA SER A 132 11.30 9.30 13.87
C SER A 132 10.78 9.01 15.30
N GLY A 133 9.83 8.09 15.47
CA GLY A 133 9.27 7.67 16.77
C GLY A 133 9.71 6.29 17.29
N HIS A 134 10.59 5.58 16.59
CA HIS A 134 10.98 4.19 16.91
C HIS A 134 12.33 4.02 17.65
N ALA A 135 12.90 5.07 18.23
CA ALA A 135 14.21 5.01 18.89
C ALA A 135 14.29 4.21 20.22
N GLY A 136 13.22 3.51 20.65
CA GLY A 136 13.11 2.93 22.00
C GLY A 136 13.11 1.40 22.13
N LYS A 137 13.01 0.62 21.05
CA LYS A 137 13.17 -0.84 21.11
C LYS A 137 13.98 -1.30 19.92
N GLY A 138 15.25 -1.58 20.20
CA GLY A 138 16.22 -2.08 19.23
C GLY A 138 15.62 -3.19 18.39
N TRP A 139 15.68 -3.00 17.07
CA TRP A 139 15.47 -4.06 16.11
C TRP A 139 16.52 -5.13 16.34
N THR A 140 16.15 -6.25 16.98
CA THR A 140 16.92 -7.49 16.85
C THR A 140 16.79 -7.96 15.42
N THR A 141 17.82 -7.74 14.62
CA THR A 141 18.06 -8.46 13.38
C THR A 141 18.34 -9.92 13.73
N THR A 142 17.29 -10.74 13.87
CA THR A 142 17.46 -12.19 13.77
C THR A 142 17.62 -12.52 12.30
N SER A 143 18.86 -12.77 11.92
CA SER A 143 19.27 -13.23 10.60
C SER A 143 18.78 -14.65 10.34
N THR A 144 17.48 -14.82 10.09
CA THR A 144 16.92 -16.03 9.46
C THR A 144 15.46 -15.77 9.07
N GLU A 145 15.26 -15.29 7.84
CA GLU A 145 14.19 -15.70 6.91
C GLU A 145 14.24 -14.75 5.70
N LYS A 146 14.87 -15.21 4.61
CA LYS A 146 14.69 -14.63 3.28
C LYS A 146 13.19 -14.75 2.95
N ASN A 147 12.53 -13.61 2.66
CA ASN A 147 11.21 -13.40 2.01
C ASN A 147 10.29 -12.45 2.80
N VAL A 148 10.76 -11.25 3.13
CA VAL A 148 9.89 -10.14 3.57
C VAL A 148 10.12 -8.97 2.61
N ASP A 149 9.20 -8.76 1.68
CA ASP A 149 9.18 -7.56 0.84
C ASP A 149 8.40 -6.47 1.60
N GLU A 150 9.12 -5.52 2.20
CA GLU A 150 8.55 -4.36 2.88
C GLU A 150 8.13 -3.29 1.85
N ASN A 151 6.82 -3.14 1.61
CA ASN A 151 6.26 -2.06 0.81
C ASN A 151 5.96 -0.86 1.71
N VAL A 152 6.68 0.24 1.53
CA VAL A 152 6.50 1.47 2.31
C VAL A 152 6.47 2.69 1.40
N GLY A 153 5.38 3.44 1.48
CA GLY A 153 5.27 4.79 0.94
C GLY A 153 4.03 4.93 0.07
N ILE A 154 3.01 5.64 0.57
CA ILE A 154 1.81 6.00 -0.19
C ILE A 154 1.89 7.47 -0.61
N LYS A 155 1.62 7.76 -1.89
CA LYS A 155 1.08 9.04 -2.35
C LYS A 155 -0.34 8.82 -2.85
N GLY A 156 -1.27 9.70 -2.46
CA GLY A 156 -2.69 9.60 -2.82
C GLY A 156 -3.41 10.88 -2.47
#